data_AF-A0A349AM52-F1
#
_entry.id   AF-A0A349AM52-F1
#
_cell.length_a   1.000
_cell.length_b   1.000
_cell.length_c   1.000
_cell.angle_alpha   90.00
_cell.angle_beta   90.00
_cell.angle_gamma   90.00
#
_symmetry.space_group_name_H-M   'P 1'
#
loop_
_entity.id
_entity.type
_entity.pdbx_description
1 polymer ?
#
loop_
_entity_poly.entity_id
_entity_poly.type
_entity_poly.pdbx_seq_one_letter_code
_entity_poly.pdbx_strand_id
1 'polypeptide(L)' 'MCSWAFYTLFPFAEVLQFGGSLPWEKDPSKTTVACPDPDNPVVFELSRRELEY' A
#
# COMPACT_ATOMS: atom_id res chain seq x y z
N MET A 1 1.60 8.33 -11.33
CA MET A 1 1.09 8.51 -9.96
C MET A 1 1.26 9.99 -9.57
N CYS A 2 0.30 10.60 -8.87
CA CYS A 2 0.41 11.98 -8.38
C CYS A 2 0.98 12.02 -6.95
N SER A 3 1.38 13.21 -6.48
CA SER A 3 2.00 13.37 -5.15
C SER A 3 1.06 13.03 -3.98
N TRP A 4 -0.25 13.30 -4.11
CA TRP A 4 -1.24 12.96 -3.07
C TRP A 4 -1.45 11.47 -2.93
N ALA A 5 -1.60 10.75 -4.06
CA ALA A 5 -1.67 9.30 -4.04
C ALA A 5 -0.40 8.71 -3.41
N PHE A 6 0.79 9.22 -3.77
CA PHE A 6 2.04 8.75 -3.15
C PHE A 6 2.07 8.98 -1.64
N TYR A 7 1.71 10.18 -1.19
CA TYR A 7 1.69 10.53 0.24
C TYR A 7 0.80 9.57 1.04
N THR A 8 -0.37 9.20 0.50
CA THR A 8 -1.27 8.23 1.14
C THR A 8 -0.74 6.80 1.11
N LEU A 9 -0.06 6.39 0.03
CA LEU A 9 0.50 5.04 -0.10
C LEU A 9 1.78 4.83 0.73
N PHE A 10 2.56 5.87 0.93
CA PHE A 10 3.89 5.81 1.54
C PHE A 10 3.94 5.08 2.91
N PRO A 11 3.12 5.40 3.92
CA PRO A 11 3.20 4.71 5.21
C PRO A 11 2.90 3.21 5.12
N PHE A 12 2.01 2.80 4.21
CA PHE A 12 1.69 1.39 3.98
C PHE A 12 2.83 0.67 3.26
N ALA A 13 3.44 1.34 2.28
CA ALA A 13 4.62 0.84 1.58
C ALA A 13 5.79 0.65 2.56
N GLU A 14 6.02 1.58 3.50
CA GLU A 14 7.07 1.45 4.53
C GLU A 14 6.83 0.22 5.43
N VAL A 15 5.59 0.02 5.92
CA VAL A 15 5.24 -1.16 6.73
C VAL A 15 5.60 -2.44 5.98
N LEU A 16 5.16 -2.58 4.72
CA LEU A 16 5.45 -3.76 3.91
C LEU A 16 6.95 -3.88 3.59
N GLN A 17 7.62 -2.78 3.26
CA GLN A 17 9.03 -2.74 2.90
C GLN A 17 9.94 -3.26 4.01
N PHE A 18 9.65 -2.90 5.27
CA PHE A 18 10.42 -3.35 6.43
C PHE A 18 9.89 -4.67 7.03
N GLY A 19 9.01 -5.36 6.31
CA GLY A 19 8.50 -6.68 6.68
C GLY A 19 7.47 -6.69 7.80
N GLY A 20 6.90 -5.53 8.12
CA GLY A 20 5.68 -5.44 8.90
C GLY A 20 4.46 -5.94 8.13
N SER A 21 3.33 -6.00 8.83
CA SER A 21 2.03 -6.36 8.27
C SER A 21 0.94 -5.50 8.91
N LEU A 22 -0.20 -5.39 8.24
CA LEU A 22 -1.34 -4.63 8.72
C LEU A 22 -2.34 -5.59 9.37
N PRO A 23 -2.80 -5.31 10.61
CA PRO A 23 -3.58 -6.29 11.39
C PRO A 23 -4.99 -6.56 10.83
N TRP A 24 -5.48 -5.73 9.90
CA TRP A 24 -6.79 -5.90 9.25
C TRP A 24 -6.72 -6.60 7.89
N GLU A 25 -5.52 -6.82 7.35
CA GLU A 25 -5.35 -7.49 6.06
C GLU A 25 -5.36 -9.01 6.22
N LYS A 26 -5.93 -9.71 5.24
CA LYS A 26 -5.94 -11.18 5.22
C LYS A 26 -4.59 -11.75 4.80
N ASP A 27 -3.90 -11.08 3.88
CA ASP A 27 -2.57 -11.43 3.40
C ASP A 27 -1.57 -10.44 4.02
N PRO A 28 -0.64 -10.89 4.88
CA PRO A 28 0.28 -10.01 5.58
C PRO A 28 1.27 -9.30 4.65
N SER A 29 1.39 -9.75 3.40
CA SER A 29 2.28 -9.18 2.38
C SER A 29 1.61 -8.15 1.47
N LYS A 30 0.30 -7.91 1.65
CA LYS A 30 -0.52 -7.06 0.78
C LYS A 30 -1.37 -6.07 1.54
N THR A 31 -1.76 -5.00 0.85
CA THR A 31 -2.81 -4.09 1.32
C THR A 31 -3.46 -3.35 0.16
N THR A 32 -4.67 -2.85 0.39
CA THR A 32 -5.38 -1.96 -0.54
C THR A 32 -5.55 -0.58 0.07
N VAL A 33 -5.21 0.45 -0.71
CA VAL A 33 -5.22 1.84 -0.24
C VAL A 33 -5.85 2.73 -1.31
N ALA A 34 -6.81 3.54 -0.92
CA ALA A 34 -7.48 4.48 -1.82
C ALA A 34 -6.77 5.84 -1.86
N CYS A 35 -6.78 6.48 -3.02
CA CYS A 35 -6.46 7.89 -3.18
C CYS A 35 -7.34 8.76 -2.26
N PRO A 36 -6.82 9.85 -1.67
CA PRO A 36 -7.61 10.73 -0.80
C PRO A 36 -8.62 11.60 -1.55
N ASP A 37 -8.65 11.53 -2.88
CA ASP A 37 -9.63 12.21 -3.74
C ASP A 37 -11.01 11.56 -3.57
N PRO A 38 -12.00 12.25 -2.96
CA PRO A 38 -13.33 11.69 -2.75
C PRO A 38 -14.15 11.56 -4.03
N ASP A 39 -13.86 12.37 -5.05
CA ASP A 39 -14.63 12.38 -6.30
C ASP A 39 -14.15 11.30 -7.27
N ASN A 40 -12.88 10.88 -7.17
CA ASN A 40 -12.29 9.81 -7.97
C ASN A 40 -11.34 8.91 -7.14
N PRO A 41 -11.88 8.01 -6.30
CA PRO A 41 -11.07 7.16 -5.43
C PRO A 41 -10.42 6.04 -6.23
N VAL A 42 -9.23 6.31 -6.78
CA VAL A 42 -8.36 5.28 -7.35
C VAL A 42 -7.87 4.37 -6.21
N VAL A 43 -8.17 3.07 -6.29
CA VAL A 43 -7.74 2.07 -5.30
C VAL A 43 -6.51 1.34 -5.83
N PHE A 44 -5.43 1.34 -5.04
CA PHE A 44 -4.17 0.67 -5.35
C PHE A 44 -4.03 -0.59 -4.50
N GLU A 45 -3.52 -1.67 -5.09
CA GLU A 45 -2.99 -2.81 -4.34
C GLU A 45 -1.47 -2.66 -4.23
N LEU A 46 -0.96 -2.77 -3.00
CA LEU A 46 0.46 -2.84 -2.71
C LEU A 46 0.80 -4.27 -2.30
N SER A 47 1.91 -4.80 -2.81
CA SER A 47 2.41 -6.13 -2.45
C SER A 47 3.93 -6.10 -2.28
N ARG A 48 4.44 -6.65 -1.18
CA ARG A 48 5.88 -6.89 -1.03
C ARG A 48 6.31 -8.01 -1.98
N ARG A 49 7.30 -7.76 -2.83
CA ARG A 49 7.91 -8.83 -3.63
C ARG A 49 8.90 -9.63 -2.78
N GLU A 50 8.82 -10.95 -2.85
CA GLU A 50 9.94 -11.79 -2.46
C GLU A 50 10.97 -11.73 -3.58
N LEU A 51 12.19 -11.29 -3.25
CA LEU A 51 13.30 -11.37 -4.20
C LEU A 51 13.85 -12.79 -4.11
N GLU A 52 13.56 -13.61 -5.12
CA GLU A 52 14.29 -14.85 -5.34
C GLU A 52 15.72 -14.50 -5.77
N TYR A 53 16.72 -15.03 -5.06
CA TYR A 53 18.15 -14.88 -5.38
C TYR A 53 18.70 -16.19 -5.97
#